data_AF-A0A9L0SE90-F1
#
_entry.id   AF-A0A9L0SE90-F1
#
_cell.length_a   1.000
_cell.length_b   1.000
_cell.length_c   1.000
_cell.angle_alpha   90.00
_cell.angle_beta   90.00
_cell.angle_gamma   90.00
#
_symmetry.space_group_name_H-M   'P 1'
#
loop_
_entity.id
_entity.type
_entity.pdbx_description
1 polymer ?
#
loop_
_entity_poly.entity_id
_entity_poly.type
_entity_poly.pdbx_seq_one_letter_code
_entity_poly.pdbx_strand_id
1 'polypeptide(L)'
;MASAPTPGHYLVLEELIDMNQHHLNALGVGHASLDQLCQVTTAHGLHSKLTGGGGGGCGITLLRPDLQRLEVEAAKQALTGCGFDCWETSIGAPGVSVHAATSLDAPILQALDGI
;
A
#
# COMPACT_ATOMS: atom_id res chain seq x y z
N MET A 1 -23.19 14.79 0.10
CA MET A 1 -22.45 13.70 0.78
C MET A 1 -22.05 12.72 -0.29
N ALA A 2 -20.77 12.37 -0.44
CA ALA A 2 -20.38 11.36 -1.42
C ALA A 2 -21.00 10.01 -1.02
N SER A 3 -21.64 9.34 -1.96
CA SER A 3 -22.15 7.97 -1.78
C SER A 3 -20.99 7.03 -1.45
N ALA A 4 -21.24 5.98 -0.65
CA ALA A 4 -20.25 4.96 -0.37
C ALA A 4 -19.67 4.38 -1.69
N PRO A 5 -18.35 4.12 -1.76
CA PRO A 5 -17.74 3.57 -2.96
C PRO A 5 -18.32 2.19 -3.29
N THR A 6 -18.59 1.94 -4.57
CA THR A 6 -19.10 0.66 -5.08
C THR A 6 -17.94 -0.24 -5.50
N PRO A 7 -18.15 -1.57 -5.64
CA PRO A 7 -17.14 -2.47 -6.20
C PRO A 7 -16.60 -1.99 -7.57
N GLY A 8 -17.47 -1.43 -8.42
CA GLY A 8 -17.06 -0.88 -9.72
C GLY A 8 -16.08 0.29 -9.61
N HIS A 9 -16.15 1.10 -8.54
CA HIS A 9 -15.16 2.16 -8.32
C HIS A 9 -13.77 1.61 -7.99
N TYR A 10 -13.67 0.46 -7.32
CA TYR A 10 -12.38 -0.15 -7.03
C TYR A 10 -11.72 -0.71 -8.30
N LEU A 11 -12.49 -1.29 -9.22
CA LEU A 11 -11.97 -1.73 -10.52
C LEU A 11 -11.37 -0.57 -11.32
N VAL A 12 -12.04 0.59 -11.33
CA VAL A 12 -11.51 1.80 -11.98
C VAL A 12 -10.22 2.27 -11.31
N LEU A 13 -10.13 2.19 -9.97
CA LEU A 13 -8.90 2.55 -9.26
C LEU A 13 -7.75 1.60 -9.58
N GLU A 14 -8.01 0.29 -9.71
CA GLU A 14 -7.03 -0.71 -10.13
C GLU A 14 -6.47 -0.38 -11.53
N GLU A 15 -7.35 -0.12 -12.50
CA GLU A 15 -6.95 0.28 -13.86
C GLU A 15 -6.14 1.59 -13.86
N LEU A 16 -6.55 2.58 -13.07
CA LEU A 16 -5.82 3.84 -12.95
C LEU A 16 -4.45 3.65 -12.30
N ILE A 17 -4.33 2.74 -11.35
CA ILE A 17 -3.05 2.38 -10.72
C ILE A 17 -2.11 1.78 -11.75
N ASP A 18 -2.58 0.80 -12.52
CA ASP A 18 -1.78 0.11 -13.55
C ASP A 18 -1.34 1.06 -14.66
N MET A 19 -2.28 1.85 -15.21
CA MET A 19 -1.96 2.85 -16.25
C MET A 19 -0.93 3.85 -15.76
N ASN A 20 -1.09 4.36 -14.53
CA ASN A 20 -0.14 5.31 -13.97
C ASN A 20 1.23 4.67 -13.72
N GLN A 21 1.30 3.42 -13.25
CA GLN A 21 2.57 2.71 -13.11
C GLN A 21 3.29 2.59 -14.46
N HIS A 22 2.57 2.23 -15.53
CA HIS A 22 3.15 2.16 -16.88
C HIS A 22 3.60 3.54 -17.39
N HIS A 23 2.84 4.60 -17.14
CA HIS A 23 3.26 5.96 -17.47
C HIS A 23 4.53 6.38 -16.71
N LEU A 24 4.64 6.05 -15.43
CA LEU A 24 5.84 6.35 -14.63
C LEU A 24 7.06 5.57 -15.13
N ASN A 25 6.88 4.31 -15.54
CA ASN A 25 7.94 3.55 -16.20
C ASN A 25 8.34 4.19 -17.54
N ALA A 26 7.38 4.64 -18.35
CA ALA A 26 7.65 5.34 -19.61
C ALA A 26 8.37 6.69 -19.42
N LEU A 27 8.15 7.37 -18.29
CA LEU A 27 8.88 8.58 -17.90
C LEU A 27 10.31 8.29 -17.41
N GLY A 28 10.71 7.02 -17.27
CA GLY A 28 12.06 6.62 -16.88
C GLY A 28 12.33 6.67 -15.38
N VAL A 29 11.29 6.80 -14.54
CA VAL A 29 11.42 6.78 -13.07
C VAL A 29 11.12 5.40 -12.47
N GLY A 30 11.00 4.37 -13.30
CA GLY A 30 10.86 2.98 -12.89
C GLY A 30 12.12 2.41 -12.22
N HIS A 31 12.03 1.19 -11.69
CA HIS A 31 13.16 0.45 -11.12
C HIS A 31 12.83 -1.03 -11.02
N ALA A 32 13.83 -1.91 -11.19
CA ALA A 32 13.63 -3.37 -11.17
C ALA A 32 12.95 -3.88 -9.88
N SER A 33 13.23 -3.26 -8.73
CA SER A 33 12.56 -3.60 -7.47
C SER A 33 11.07 -3.25 -7.46
N LEU A 34 10.68 -2.15 -8.13
CA LEU A 34 9.28 -1.72 -8.24
C LEU A 34 8.53 -2.59 -9.25
N ASP A 35 9.19 -2.99 -10.35
CA ASP A 35 8.63 -3.94 -11.30
C ASP A 35 8.41 -5.31 -10.63
N GLN A 36 9.37 -5.76 -9.79
CA GLN A 36 9.23 -6.98 -8.99
C GLN A 36 8.09 -6.88 -7.96
N LEU A 37 7.94 -5.73 -7.28
CA LEU A 37 6.79 -5.49 -6.39
C LEU A 37 5.48 -5.65 -7.15
N CYS A 38 5.33 -4.98 -8.29
CA CYS A 38 4.12 -5.07 -9.10
C CYS A 38 3.85 -6.50 -9.56
N GLN A 39 4.88 -7.20 -10.05
CA GLN A 39 4.77 -8.59 -10.48
C GLN A 39 4.29 -9.52 -9.36
N VAL A 40 4.85 -9.39 -8.15
CA VAL A 40 4.44 -10.18 -6.98
C VAL A 40 2.98 -9.89 -6.64
N THR A 41 2.59 -8.61 -6.55
CA THR A 41 1.22 -8.25 -6.20
C THR A 41 0.20 -8.70 -7.25
N THR A 42 0.54 -8.60 -8.54
CA THR A 42 -0.33 -9.05 -9.64
C THR A 42 -0.54 -10.57 -9.59
N ALA A 43 0.46 -11.35 -9.16
CA ALA A 43 0.30 -12.80 -8.98
C ALA A 43 -0.73 -13.16 -7.89
N HIS A 44 -1.04 -12.21 -7.00
CA HIS A 44 -2.09 -12.33 -5.97
C HIS A 44 -3.37 -11.56 -6.34
N GLY A 45 -3.52 -11.10 -7.58
CA GLY A 45 -4.69 -10.33 -8.02
C GLY A 45 -4.77 -8.92 -7.43
N LEU A 46 -3.64 -8.37 -6.99
CA LEU A 46 -3.54 -7.03 -6.41
C LEU A 46 -2.83 -6.07 -7.38
N HIS A 47 -3.27 -4.82 -7.37
CA HIS A 47 -2.78 -3.78 -8.26
C HIS A 47 -1.92 -2.78 -7.50
N SER A 48 -0.75 -2.47 -8.06
CA SER A 48 0.27 -1.68 -7.40
C SER A 48 0.91 -0.66 -8.31
N LYS A 49 1.40 0.42 -7.70
CA LYS A 49 2.26 1.41 -8.35
C LYS A 49 3.30 1.95 -7.40
N LEU A 50 4.40 2.48 -7.92
CA LEU A 50 5.37 3.24 -7.16
C LEU A 50 4.73 4.51 -6.58
N THR A 51 5.30 5.03 -5.50
CA THR A 51 4.91 6.33 -4.92
C THR A 51 6.13 7.20 -4.64
N GLY A 52 6.00 8.51 -4.83
CA GLY A 52 7.09 9.46 -4.66
C GLY A 52 8.00 9.58 -5.90
N GLY A 53 9.31 9.68 -5.67
CA GLY A 53 10.30 10.02 -6.71
C GLY A 53 10.63 8.90 -7.72
N GLY A 54 10.28 7.65 -7.42
CA GLY A 54 10.66 6.49 -8.23
C GLY A 54 12.11 6.04 -8.01
N GLY A 55 12.65 5.22 -8.93
CA GLY A 55 14.02 4.69 -8.84
C GLY A 55 14.23 3.66 -7.73
N GLY A 56 13.15 3.12 -7.17
CA GLY A 56 13.15 2.27 -5.98
C GLY A 56 12.17 2.82 -4.95
N GLY A 57 12.57 2.88 -3.68
CA GLY A 57 11.73 3.43 -2.62
C GLY A 57 10.47 2.58 -2.37
N CYS A 58 9.32 3.25 -2.24
CA CYS A 58 8.07 2.61 -1.85
C CYS A 58 7.13 2.38 -3.04
N GLY A 59 6.38 1.28 -2.97
CA GLY A 59 5.16 1.07 -3.74
C GLY A 59 3.92 1.18 -2.86
N ILE A 60 2.77 1.38 -3.49
CA ILE A 60 1.45 1.27 -2.89
C ILE A 60 0.68 0.16 -3.62
N THR A 61 -0.07 -0.64 -2.85
CA THR A 61 -0.92 -1.72 -3.36
C THR A 61 -2.33 -1.49 -2.85
N LEU A 62 -3.31 -1.50 -3.76
CA LEU A 62 -4.71 -1.31 -3.39
C LEU A 62 -5.29 -2.62 -2.84
N LEU A 63 -5.91 -2.54 -1.66
CA LEU A 63 -6.68 -3.63 -1.08
C LEU A 63 -8.17 -3.33 -1.23
N ARG A 64 -8.90 -4.16 -1.99
CA ARG A 64 -10.36 -4.05 -2.12
C ARG A 64 -11.07 -4.56 -0.86
N PRO A 65 -12.29 -4.07 -0.55
CA PRO A 65 -13.03 -4.47 0.65
C PRO A 65 -13.43 -5.95 0.70
N ASP A 66 -13.45 -6.64 -0.44
CA ASP A 66 -13.88 -8.03 -0.60
C ASP A 66 -12.72 -9.04 -0.54
N LEU A 67 -11.46 -8.56 -0.42
CA LEU A 67 -10.29 -9.43 -0.34
C LEU A 67 -10.31 -10.27 0.93
N GLN A 68 -9.90 -11.53 0.78
CA GLN A 68 -9.72 -12.40 1.92
C GLN A 68 -8.40 -12.06 2.62
N ARG A 69 -8.42 -12.10 3.96
CA ARG A 69 -7.22 -11.87 4.77
C ARG A 69 -6.05 -12.77 4.35
N LEU A 70 -6.33 -14.01 3.95
CA LEU A 70 -5.31 -14.96 3.51
C LEU A 70 -4.57 -14.48 2.25
N GLU A 71 -5.27 -13.83 1.31
CA GLU A 71 -4.67 -13.29 0.08
C GLU A 71 -3.73 -12.13 0.40
N VAL A 72 -4.14 -11.25 1.32
CA VAL A 72 -3.33 -10.12 1.80
C VAL A 72 -2.07 -10.61 2.52
N GLU A 73 -2.19 -11.59 3.42
CA GLU A 73 -1.03 -12.14 4.13
C GLU A 73 -0.09 -12.92 3.21
N ALA A 74 -0.61 -13.63 2.20
CA ALA A 74 0.22 -14.29 1.20
C ALA A 74 1.04 -13.28 0.38
N ALA A 75 0.42 -12.18 -0.05
CA ALA A 75 1.12 -11.11 -0.75
C ALA A 75 2.20 -10.45 0.13
N LYS A 76 1.90 -10.15 1.40
CA LYS A 76 2.87 -9.62 2.37
C LYS A 76 4.06 -10.57 2.54
N GLN A 77 3.80 -11.87 2.71
CA GLN A 77 4.87 -12.86 2.84
C GLN A 77 5.73 -12.95 1.58
N ALA A 78 5.14 -12.88 0.39
CA ALA A 78 5.87 -12.90 -0.87
C ALA A 78 6.74 -11.63 -1.05
N LEU A 79 6.23 -10.46 -0.68
CA LEU A 79 6.97 -9.20 -0.70
C LEU A 79 8.13 -9.21 0.30
N THR A 80 7.91 -9.67 1.53
CA THR A 80 8.98 -9.84 2.53
C THR A 80 10.02 -10.87 2.09
N GLY A 81 9.60 -11.94 1.42
CA GLY A 81 10.49 -12.94 0.82
C GLY A 81 11.40 -12.37 -0.27
N CYS A 82 11.00 -11.25 -0.89
CA CYS A 82 11.83 -10.48 -1.81
C CYS A 82 12.79 -9.50 -1.13
N GLY A 83 12.79 -9.44 0.21
CA GLY A 83 13.60 -8.52 1.00
C GLY A 83 12.99 -7.12 1.15
N PHE A 84 11.68 -6.95 0.92
CA PHE A 84 10.99 -5.68 1.16
C PHE A 84 10.40 -5.61 2.56
N ASP A 85 10.37 -4.40 3.13
CA ASP A 85 9.51 -4.12 4.27
C ASP A 85 8.08 -3.84 3.76
N CYS A 86 7.09 -4.46 4.40
CA CYS A 86 5.69 -4.39 3.97
C CYS A 86 4.77 -4.04 5.14
N TRP A 87 3.96 -3.00 4.95
CA TRP A 87 2.97 -2.56 5.93
C TRP A 87 1.58 -2.56 5.31
N GLU A 88 0.62 -3.11 6.06
CA GLU A 88 -0.80 -2.96 5.77
C GLU A 88 -1.30 -1.72 6.50
N THR A 89 -1.84 -0.76 5.76
CA THR A 89 -2.29 0.53 6.32
C THR A 89 -3.39 1.15 5.47
N SER A 90 -3.94 2.29 5.90
CA SER A 90 -4.99 3.02 5.20
C SER A 90 -4.48 4.35 4.63
N ILE A 91 -5.09 4.78 3.52
CA ILE A 91 -4.87 6.09 2.90
C ILE A 91 -6.07 6.98 3.19
N GLY A 92 -5.84 8.29 3.33
CA GLY A 92 -6.88 9.26 3.70
C GLY A 92 -7.17 9.29 5.21
N ALA A 93 -6.19 8.89 6.03
CA ALA A 93 -6.27 8.98 7.48
C ALA A 93 -6.41 10.45 7.97
N PRO A 94 -6.88 10.67 9.21
CA PRO A 94 -6.90 12.00 9.81
C PRO A 94 -5.52 12.69 9.79
N GLY A 95 -5.53 14.02 9.73
CA GLY A 95 -4.32 14.83 9.88
C GLY A 95 -3.85 14.93 11.34
N VAL A 96 -3.17 16.04 11.66
CA VAL A 96 -2.64 16.31 13.01
C VAL A 96 -3.72 16.14 14.07
N SER A 97 -3.44 15.32 15.08
CA SER A 97 -4.36 14.96 16.15
C SER A 97 -3.64 14.96 17.51
N VAL A 98 -4.37 15.27 18.58
CA VAL A 98 -3.87 15.16 19.96
C VAL A 98 -4.50 13.94 20.61
N HIS A 99 -3.67 13.09 21.19
CA HIS A 99 -4.09 11.83 21.80
C HIS A 99 -3.89 11.86 23.31
N ALA A 100 -4.86 11.33 24.06
CA ALA A 100 -4.62 10.99 25.45
C ALA A 100 -3.72 9.76 25.53
N ALA A 101 -2.85 9.66 26.54
CA ALA A 101 -1.97 8.49 26.70
C ALA A 101 -2.77 7.16 26.75
N THR A 102 -3.98 7.17 27.30
CA THR A 102 -4.89 6.02 27.35
C THR A 102 -5.42 5.56 25.99
N SER A 103 -5.23 6.36 24.93
CA SER A 103 -5.65 6.05 23.56
C SER A 103 -4.51 5.56 22.66
N LEU A 104 -3.29 5.45 23.20
CA LEU A 104 -2.12 4.99 22.46
C LEU A 104 -1.95 3.48 22.59
N ASP A 105 -1.51 2.84 21.50
CA ASP A 105 -1.19 1.41 21.52
C ASP A 105 0.05 1.14 22.37
N ALA A 106 0.12 -0.06 22.96
CA ALA A 106 1.23 -0.44 23.86
C ALA A 106 2.64 -0.27 23.25
N PRO A 107 2.90 -0.59 21.96
CA PRO A 107 4.21 -0.35 21.37
C PRO A 107 4.58 1.14 21.29
N ILE A 108 3.59 2.01 21.08
CA ILE A 108 3.80 3.46 21.02
C ILE A 108 4.08 4.00 22.43
N LEU A 109 3.28 3.59 23.42
CA LEU A 109 3.49 3.97 24.82
C LEU A 109 4.91 3.59 25.30
N GLN A 110 5.30 2.35 25.06
CA GLN A 110 6.62 1.86 25.46
C GLN A 110 7.78 2.63 24.81
N ALA A 111 7.64 3.02 23.54
CA ALA A 111 8.66 3.80 22.84
C ALA A 111 8.76 5.25 23.35
N LEU A 112 7.64 5.83 23.83
CA LEU A 112 7.61 7.19 24.37
C LEU A 112 8.04 7.25 25.84
N ASP A 113 7.77 6.22 26.64
CA ASP A 113 8.21 6.14 28.04
C ASP A 113 9.75 6.05 28.18
N GLY A 114 10.45 5.70 27.09
CA GLY A 114 11.91 5.67 27.02
C GLY A 114 12.58 7.01 26.66
N ILE A 115 11.81 8.10 26.55
CA ILE A 115 12.27 9.48 26.28
C ILE A 115 12.22 10.30 27.57
#